data_AF-A0A0D6MC73-F1
#
_entry.id   AF-A0A0D6MC73-F1
#
_cell.length_a   1.000
_cell.length_b   1.000
_cell.length_c   1.000
_cell.angle_alpha   90.00
_cell.angle_beta   90.00
_cell.angle_gamma   90.00
#
_symmetry.space_group_name_H-M   'P 1'
#
loop_
_entity.id
_entity.type
_entity.pdbx_description
1 polymer ?
#
loop_
_entity_poly.entity_id
_entity_poly.type
_entity_poly.pdbx_seq_one_letter_code
_entity_poly.pdbx_strand_id
1 'polypeptide(L)'
;MFSPVVVISVVLTVAFCDASPVKASFGCSNSGITDSDRQAFLDFHNNARRRVAQGVEDNKSGKLNPAKNMYKLDWDCEMEQKLQDAIQSCPGGFAGIQGVAQNIISWSGSGGFPNPSEKINSTLASWWGGAKNNGVASDNKYTGGGLYAFSNMVFSETTKLGCAYKVCGTKLTLSCIYNGIGYMTGAPMWETGQACKAGADCTTFKNSGCEDGLCTKGADVPETNQQCPSNTGMTDSVRDTFLSLHNEFRSSVARGLEPDALGGNAPKASKMLKMVYDCEVEASAIRHGNKCVYQHSHGDERPGLGENIYKTSIVKFEKNKAAKQASQLWWNELKEFGVGPSNMLTDALWNRPNMQIGHYTQMAWESTYKLGCAVIFCNDFTFGVCQYGPGGNYMNHLIYTIGQPCSECEATATCSVTEGLCSAP
;
A
#
# COMPACT_ATOMS: atom_id res chain seq x y z
N MET A 1 -20.50 -86.00 31.16
CA MET A 1 -19.56 -84.96 31.65
C MET A 1 -19.33 -83.98 30.52
N PHE A 2 -20.00 -82.83 30.55
CA PHE A 2 -19.77 -81.74 29.60
C PHE A 2 -18.87 -80.69 30.27
N SER A 3 -17.78 -80.32 29.61
CA SER A 3 -16.84 -79.30 30.06
C SER A 3 -17.13 -77.98 29.32
N PRO A 4 -17.11 -76.80 29.98
CA PRO A 4 -17.42 -75.55 29.33
C PRO A 4 -16.19 -74.95 28.63
N VAL A 5 -16.37 -74.47 27.40
CA VAL A 5 -15.37 -73.70 26.66
C VAL A 5 -15.40 -72.25 27.17
N VAL A 6 -14.27 -71.78 27.68
CA VAL A 6 -14.06 -70.37 28.07
C VAL A 6 -13.53 -69.61 26.86
N VAL A 7 -14.26 -68.59 26.40
CA VAL A 7 -13.81 -67.66 25.36
C VAL A 7 -13.12 -66.48 26.04
N ILE A 8 -11.80 -66.33 25.82
CA ILE A 8 -11.01 -65.19 26.29
C ILE A 8 -11.01 -64.12 25.19
N SER A 9 -11.72 -63.02 25.42
CA SER A 9 -11.63 -61.82 24.59
C SER A 9 -10.40 -61.01 24.97
N VAL A 10 -9.41 -60.96 24.08
CA VAL A 10 -8.24 -60.07 24.19
C VAL A 10 -8.62 -58.70 23.65
N VAL A 11 -8.74 -57.70 24.53
CA VAL A 11 -8.93 -56.30 24.14
C VAL A 11 -7.54 -55.71 23.87
N LEU A 12 -7.22 -55.48 22.59
CA LEU A 12 -6.01 -54.77 22.17
C LEU A 12 -6.27 -53.25 22.29
N THR A 13 -5.70 -52.60 23.31
CA THR A 13 -5.66 -51.14 23.39
C THR A 13 -4.55 -50.61 22.48
N VAL A 14 -4.93 -50.10 21.31
CA VAL A 14 -4.01 -49.36 20.43
C VAL A 14 -3.85 -47.95 21.00
N ALA A 15 -2.70 -47.66 21.61
CA ALA A 15 -2.33 -46.31 22.00
C ALA A 15 -1.97 -45.52 20.73
N PHE A 16 -2.87 -44.63 20.30
CA PHE A 16 -2.54 -43.60 19.32
C PHE A 16 -1.61 -42.58 20.00
N CYS A 17 -0.32 -42.61 19.65
CA CYS A 17 0.53 -41.44 19.87
C CYS A 17 0.09 -40.37 18.88
N ASP A 18 -0.61 -39.35 19.36
CA ASP A 18 -0.82 -38.10 18.62
C ASP A 18 0.54 -37.43 18.40
N ALA A 19 1.19 -37.75 17.29
CA ALA A 19 2.28 -36.96 16.77
C ALA A 19 1.70 -35.61 16.33
N SER A 20 1.75 -34.62 17.24
CA SER A 20 1.52 -33.23 16.87
C SER A 20 2.44 -32.89 15.70
N PRO A 21 1.94 -32.27 14.61
CA PRO A 21 2.80 -31.90 13.49
C PRO A 21 3.89 -30.97 14.03
N VAL A 22 5.15 -31.37 13.87
CA VAL A 22 6.30 -30.52 14.15
C VAL A 22 6.13 -29.28 13.27
N LYS A 23 5.78 -28.14 13.89
CA LYS A 23 5.68 -26.86 13.18
C LYS A 23 7.01 -26.62 12.47
N ALA A 24 6.96 -26.34 11.18
CA ALA A 24 8.15 -26.06 10.39
C ALA A 24 8.95 -24.93 11.06
N SER A 25 10.26 -25.13 11.22
CA SER A 25 11.13 -24.10 11.79
C SER A 25 11.15 -22.87 10.88
N PHE A 26 11.18 -21.68 11.48
CA PHE A 26 11.24 -20.42 10.74
C PHE A 26 12.58 -20.21 10.02
N GLY A 27 13.62 -20.97 10.38
CA GLY A 27 14.94 -20.90 9.75
C GLY A 27 15.70 -19.60 10.03
N CYS A 28 15.26 -18.80 11.00
CA CYS A 28 15.94 -17.56 11.39
C CYS A 28 17.10 -17.85 12.34
N SER A 29 18.24 -17.19 12.13
CA SER A 29 19.44 -17.34 12.97
C SER A 29 19.39 -16.53 14.27
N ASN A 30 18.48 -15.56 14.39
CA ASN A 30 18.34 -14.74 15.58
C ASN A 30 17.97 -15.58 16.81
N SER A 31 18.77 -15.50 17.86
CA SER A 31 18.52 -16.17 19.15
C SER A 31 17.83 -15.27 20.19
N GLY A 32 17.49 -14.03 19.84
CA GLY A 32 16.83 -13.07 20.73
C GLY A 32 15.37 -13.42 21.04
N ILE A 33 14.71 -14.19 20.16
CA ILE A 33 13.36 -14.72 20.33
C ILE A 33 13.29 -16.17 19.81
N THR A 34 12.28 -16.91 20.23
CA THR A 34 12.08 -18.32 19.84
C THR A 34 11.13 -18.47 18.65
N ASP A 35 11.14 -19.63 17.98
CA ASP A 35 10.15 -19.95 16.94
C ASP A 35 8.70 -19.93 17.47
N SER A 36 8.51 -20.23 18.76
CA SER A 36 7.20 -20.08 19.42
C SER A 36 6.76 -18.62 19.48
N ASP A 37 7.69 -17.69 19.77
CA ASP A 37 7.42 -16.26 19.78
C ASP A 37 7.09 -15.76 18.38
N ARG A 38 7.89 -16.15 17.37
CA ARG A 38 7.64 -15.82 15.94
C ARG A 38 6.25 -16.27 15.52
N GLN A 39 5.89 -17.50 15.86
CA GLN A 39 4.57 -18.05 15.59
C GLN A 39 3.46 -17.25 16.29
N ALA A 40 3.63 -16.89 17.57
CA ALA A 40 2.65 -16.09 18.29
C ALA A 40 2.43 -14.70 17.65
N PHE A 41 3.51 -14.02 17.24
CA PHE A 41 3.42 -12.77 16.48
C PHE A 41 2.68 -12.97 15.17
N LEU A 42 3.10 -13.94 14.36
CA LEU A 42 2.56 -14.17 13.02
C LEU A 42 1.08 -14.59 13.05
N ASP A 43 0.74 -15.51 13.94
CA ASP A 43 -0.63 -16.02 14.11
C ASP A 43 -1.58 -14.92 14.55
N PHE A 44 -1.16 -14.08 15.52
CA PHE A 44 -2.00 -12.97 15.96
C PHE A 44 -2.36 -12.06 14.78
N HIS A 45 -1.36 -11.62 14.01
CA HIS A 45 -1.58 -10.70 12.89
C HIS A 45 -2.47 -11.33 11.82
N ASN A 46 -2.15 -12.55 11.38
CA ASN A 46 -2.90 -13.20 10.31
C ASN A 46 -4.33 -13.55 10.73
N ASN A 47 -4.54 -13.99 11.96
CA ASN A 47 -5.89 -14.24 12.48
C ASN A 47 -6.70 -12.95 12.57
N ALA A 48 -6.09 -11.85 13.01
CA ALA A 48 -6.76 -10.56 13.12
C ALA A 48 -7.10 -9.97 11.73
N ARG A 49 -6.15 -10.00 10.79
CA ARG A 49 -6.36 -9.61 9.38
C ARG A 49 -7.47 -10.42 8.71
N ARG A 50 -7.52 -11.73 8.97
CA ARG A 50 -8.59 -12.61 8.45
C ARG A 50 -9.97 -12.21 8.96
N ARG A 51 -10.10 -11.90 10.25
CA ARG A 51 -11.38 -11.45 10.83
C ARG A 51 -11.85 -10.13 10.20
N VAL A 52 -10.93 -9.22 9.87
CA VAL A 52 -11.27 -8.01 9.09
C VAL A 52 -11.71 -8.39 7.69
N ALA A 53 -10.95 -9.22 6.97
CA ALA A 53 -11.30 -9.65 5.61
C ALA A 53 -12.70 -10.26 5.55
N GLN A 54 -13.05 -11.09 6.52
CA GLN A 54 -14.35 -11.76 6.64
C GLN A 54 -15.48 -10.84 7.17
N GLY A 55 -15.17 -9.60 7.59
CA GLY A 55 -16.15 -8.64 8.11
C GLY A 55 -16.71 -9.01 9.49
N VAL A 56 -15.95 -9.76 10.31
CA VAL A 56 -16.38 -10.22 11.64
C VAL A 56 -15.66 -9.51 12.80
N GLU A 57 -14.63 -8.72 12.50
CA GLU A 57 -13.89 -7.92 13.48
C GLU A 57 -14.73 -6.75 14.02
N ASP A 58 -14.67 -6.51 15.33
CA ASP A 58 -15.38 -5.40 15.97
C ASP A 58 -14.80 -4.04 15.55
N ASN A 59 -15.69 -3.09 15.28
CA ASN A 59 -15.36 -1.66 15.26
C ASN A 59 -15.85 -1.01 16.57
N LYS A 60 -15.55 0.27 16.79
CA LYS A 60 -16.12 1.03 17.92
C LYS A 60 -17.65 0.95 17.98
N SER A 61 -18.29 0.92 16.83
CA SER A 61 -19.70 0.60 16.67
C SER A 61 -19.86 -0.37 15.51
N GLY A 62 -20.58 -1.47 15.72
CA GLY A 62 -20.78 -2.52 14.72
C GLY A 62 -19.50 -3.30 14.39
N LYS A 63 -19.35 -3.66 13.11
CA LYS A 63 -18.21 -4.42 12.58
C LYS A 63 -17.39 -3.57 11.63
N LEU A 64 -16.11 -3.90 11.50
CA LEU A 64 -15.28 -3.36 10.43
C LEU A 64 -15.76 -3.92 9.09
N ASN A 65 -15.64 -3.12 8.03
CA ASN A 65 -15.99 -3.56 6.68
C ASN A 65 -15.12 -4.74 6.24
N PRO A 66 -15.69 -5.71 5.50
CA PRO A 66 -14.92 -6.81 4.92
C PRO A 66 -13.88 -6.28 3.93
N ALA A 67 -12.80 -7.04 3.73
CA ALA A 67 -11.68 -6.62 2.91
C ALA A 67 -11.44 -7.58 1.75
N LYS A 68 -11.46 -7.07 0.52
CA LYS A 68 -10.78 -7.72 -0.61
C LYS A 68 -9.29 -7.42 -0.53
N ASN A 69 -8.45 -8.21 -1.20
CA ASN A 69 -7.00 -7.98 -1.26
C ASN A 69 -6.30 -7.87 0.09
N MET A 70 -6.81 -8.52 1.14
CA MET A 70 -6.12 -8.59 2.43
C MET A 70 -5.04 -9.66 2.39
N TYR A 71 -3.76 -9.28 2.36
CA TYR A 71 -2.68 -10.25 2.25
C TYR A 71 -2.31 -10.88 3.59
N LYS A 72 -2.03 -12.18 3.58
CA LYS A 72 -1.37 -12.90 4.66
C LYS A 72 0.07 -12.38 4.78
N LEU A 73 0.51 -12.21 6.02
CA LEU A 73 1.89 -11.87 6.33
C LEU A 73 2.72 -13.15 6.37
N ASP A 74 3.91 -13.11 5.77
CA ASP A 74 4.97 -14.08 6.01
C ASP A 74 6.00 -13.50 6.97
N TRP A 75 6.66 -14.37 7.71
CA TRP A 75 7.80 -13.99 8.52
C TRP A 75 9.02 -13.69 7.64
N ASP A 76 9.77 -12.64 7.99
CA ASP A 76 11.01 -12.25 7.31
C ASP A 76 12.15 -12.16 8.33
N CYS A 77 13.09 -13.12 8.26
CA CYS A 77 14.21 -13.22 9.20
C CYS A 77 15.18 -12.03 9.10
N GLU A 78 15.30 -11.40 7.92
CA GLU A 78 16.20 -10.24 7.75
C GLU A 78 15.59 -9.00 8.42
N MET A 79 14.28 -8.78 8.23
CA MET A 79 13.54 -7.75 8.94
C MET A 79 13.60 -7.97 10.46
N GLU A 80 13.36 -9.19 10.92
CA GLU A 80 13.51 -9.55 12.33
C GLU A 80 14.91 -9.19 12.87
N GLN A 81 15.97 -9.63 12.19
CA GLN A 81 17.35 -9.40 12.64
C GLN A 81 17.67 -7.90 12.71
N LYS A 82 17.35 -7.14 11.66
CA LYS A 82 17.55 -5.68 11.63
C LYS A 82 16.84 -4.99 12.79
N LEU A 83 15.60 -5.41 13.08
CA LEU A 83 14.85 -4.86 14.20
C LEU A 83 15.48 -5.26 15.54
N GLN A 84 15.87 -6.52 15.70
CA GLN A 84 16.51 -7.04 16.90
C GLN A 84 17.78 -6.26 17.24
N ASP A 85 18.60 -5.94 16.23
CA ASP A 85 19.81 -5.14 16.39
C ASP A 85 19.51 -3.70 16.80
N ALA A 86 18.47 -3.10 16.22
CA ALA A 86 18.09 -1.72 16.50
C ALA A 86 17.50 -1.51 17.92
N ILE A 87 16.94 -2.56 18.54
CA ILE A 87 16.32 -2.46 19.87
C ILE A 87 17.23 -2.95 21.00
N GLN A 88 18.50 -3.28 20.75
CA GLN A 88 19.40 -3.86 21.75
C GLN A 88 19.53 -3.03 23.04
N SER A 89 19.44 -1.70 22.93
CA SER A 89 19.53 -0.76 24.05
C SER A 89 18.17 -0.32 24.62
N CYS A 90 17.07 -0.93 24.18
CA CYS A 90 15.70 -0.51 24.52
C CYS A 90 15.44 0.99 24.30
N PRO A 91 15.57 1.49 23.04
CA PRO A 91 15.42 2.91 22.73
C PRO A 91 14.00 3.41 23.00
N GLY A 92 13.87 4.69 23.32
CA GLY A 92 12.58 5.34 23.61
C GLY A 92 11.75 5.75 22.39
N GLY A 93 12.19 5.41 21.17
CA GLY A 93 11.56 5.85 19.93
C GLY A 93 11.80 4.90 18.76
N PHE A 94 11.35 5.30 17.57
CA PHE A 94 11.49 4.49 16.36
C PHE A 94 12.96 4.25 15.98
N ALA A 95 13.22 3.07 15.42
CA ALA A 95 14.52 2.59 14.99
C ALA A 95 15.00 3.20 13.66
N GLY A 96 14.11 3.83 12.88
CA GLY A 96 14.47 4.44 11.59
C GLY A 96 14.92 3.43 10.52
N ILE A 97 14.44 2.19 10.60
CA ILE A 97 14.80 1.13 9.64
C ILE A 97 14.22 1.48 8.26
N GLN A 98 15.06 1.40 7.24
CA GLN A 98 14.72 1.78 5.86
C GLN A 98 13.64 0.84 5.28
N GLY A 99 12.71 1.40 4.51
CA GLY A 99 11.70 0.66 3.73
C GLY A 99 10.53 0.06 4.52
N VAL A 100 10.43 0.32 5.83
CA VAL A 100 9.42 -0.33 6.70
C VAL A 100 8.69 0.65 7.62
N ALA A 101 7.45 0.31 7.99
CA ALA A 101 6.76 0.91 9.14
C ALA A 101 7.15 0.17 10.42
N GLN A 102 7.00 0.82 11.58
CA GLN A 102 7.32 0.23 12.88
C GLN A 102 6.22 0.47 13.91
N ASN A 103 5.80 -0.59 14.59
CA ASN A 103 5.14 -0.50 15.89
C ASN A 103 6.16 -0.78 16.99
N ILE A 104 6.16 0.02 18.05
CA ILE A 104 7.06 -0.15 19.20
C ILE A 104 6.31 0.18 20.50
N ILE A 105 6.61 -0.59 21.54
CA ILE A 105 6.13 -0.32 22.90
C ILE A 105 7.27 -0.61 23.89
N SER A 106 7.28 0.14 24.99
CA SER A 106 8.16 -0.08 26.12
C SER A 106 7.34 -0.39 27.36
N TRP A 107 7.64 -1.51 28.00
CA TRP A 107 7.11 -1.91 29.30
C TRP A 107 8.15 -1.64 30.38
N SER A 108 7.71 -1.26 31.57
CA SER A 108 8.55 -1.13 32.77
C SER A 108 8.02 -2.02 33.88
N GLY A 109 8.91 -2.73 34.57
CA GLY A 109 8.57 -3.63 35.68
C GLY A 109 9.71 -3.69 36.69
N SER A 110 9.41 -3.41 37.96
CA SER A 110 10.42 -3.38 39.05
C SER A 110 11.11 -4.74 39.25
N GLY A 111 10.41 -5.85 39.01
CA GLY A 111 10.95 -7.21 39.05
C GLY A 111 11.62 -7.69 37.75
N GLY A 112 11.76 -6.82 36.74
CA GLY A 112 12.25 -7.22 35.41
C GLY A 112 11.24 -8.05 34.62
N PHE A 113 11.73 -8.76 33.60
CA PHE A 113 10.93 -9.56 32.67
C PHE A 113 11.56 -10.95 32.47
N PRO A 114 11.40 -11.88 33.42
CA PRO A 114 11.94 -13.23 33.29
C PRO A 114 11.29 -14.03 32.14
N ASN A 115 10.01 -13.76 31.85
CA ASN A 115 9.24 -14.39 30.78
C ASN A 115 8.72 -13.31 29.80
N PRO A 116 9.56 -12.71 28.94
CA PRO A 116 9.15 -11.63 28.06
C PRO A 116 8.06 -12.04 27.05
N SER A 117 8.00 -13.32 26.67
CA SER A 117 7.00 -13.88 25.74
C SER A 117 5.55 -13.67 26.19
N GLU A 118 5.28 -13.62 27.51
CA GLU A 118 3.93 -13.37 28.03
C GLU A 118 3.38 -11.97 27.65
N LYS A 119 4.27 -11.04 27.29
CA LYS A 119 3.88 -9.69 26.85
C LYS A 119 3.52 -9.59 25.37
N ILE A 120 3.75 -10.63 24.57
CA ILE A 120 3.47 -10.61 23.13
C ILE A 120 1.97 -10.38 22.87
N ASN A 121 1.11 -11.28 23.34
CA ASN A 121 -0.32 -11.22 23.05
C ASN A 121 -0.98 -9.94 23.58
N SER A 122 -0.64 -9.51 24.79
CA SER A 122 -1.18 -8.28 25.38
C SER A 122 -0.73 -7.02 24.63
N THR A 123 0.51 -7.00 24.15
CA THR A 123 1.02 -5.89 23.31
C THR A 123 0.28 -5.83 21.98
N LEU A 124 0.16 -6.95 21.27
CA LEU A 124 -0.50 -6.99 19.97
C LEU A 124 -2.00 -6.69 20.09
N ALA A 125 -2.66 -7.18 21.14
CA ALA A 125 -4.06 -6.84 21.43
C ALA A 125 -4.25 -5.35 21.73
N SER A 126 -3.31 -4.71 22.44
CA SER A 126 -3.35 -3.27 22.69
C SER A 126 -3.21 -2.46 21.40
N TRP A 127 -2.25 -2.80 20.55
CA TRP A 127 -2.09 -2.15 19.23
C TRP A 127 -3.31 -2.33 18.33
N TRP A 128 -3.84 -3.55 18.28
CA TRP A 128 -5.01 -3.90 17.49
C TRP A 128 -6.30 -3.21 17.98
N GLY A 129 -6.42 -3.02 19.30
CA GLY A 129 -7.56 -2.37 19.94
C GLY A 129 -7.81 -0.92 19.51
N GLY A 130 -6.87 -0.30 18.77
CA GLY A 130 -7.03 1.04 18.21
C GLY A 130 -8.34 1.23 17.43
N ALA A 131 -8.74 0.25 16.60
CA ALA A 131 -10.00 0.31 15.85
C ALA A 131 -11.24 0.26 16.74
N LYS A 132 -11.26 -0.66 17.71
CA LYS A 132 -12.37 -0.81 18.66
C LYS A 132 -12.54 0.40 19.57
N ASN A 133 -11.43 1.05 19.95
CA ASN A 133 -11.47 2.19 20.87
C ASN A 133 -11.83 3.50 20.16
N ASN A 134 -11.27 3.73 18.96
CA ASN A 134 -11.38 5.02 18.28
C ASN A 134 -12.40 5.03 17.15
N GLY A 135 -12.64 3.87 16.52
CA GLY A 135 -13.49 3.73 15.36
C GLY A 135 -12.74 3.91 14.05
N VAL A 136 -13.11 3.15 13.04
CA VAL A 136 -12.67 3.32 11.65
C VAL A 136 -13.87 3.75 10.81
N ALA A 137 -13.67 4.74 9.93
CA ALA A 137 -14.69 5.25 9.02
C ALA A 137 -15.10 4.21 7.97
N SER A 138 -16.25 4.43 7.31
CA SER A 138 -16.84 3.48 6.35
C SER A 138 -16.01 3.29 5.06
N ASP A 139 -15.10 4.20 4.75
CA ASP A 139 -14.15 4.09 3.64
C ASP A 139 -12.78 3.52 4.07
N ASN A 140 -12.68 3.09 5.33
CA ASN A 140 -11.51 2.47 5.95
C ASN A 140 -10.23 3.33 5.87
N LYS A 141 -10.36 4.65 5.67
CA LYS A 141 -9.21 5.54 5.56
C LYS A 141 -8.51 5.73 6.89
N TYR A 142 -7.19 5.86 6.81
CA TYR A 142 -6.39 6.30 7.94
C TYR A 142 -6.56 7.80 8.16
N THR A 143 -6.93 8.18 9.39
CA THR A 143 -7.16 9.57 9.81
C THR A 143 -6.35 9.96 11.06
N GLY A 144 -5.41 9.10 11.49
CA GLY A 144 -4.71 9.29 12.75
C GLY A 144 -5.53 8.82 13.95
N GLY A 145 -5.69 9.67 14.97
CA GLY A 145 -6.66 9.45 16.06
C GLY A 145 -6.51 8.14 16.84
N GLY A 146 -5.27 7.69 17.09
CA GLY A 146 -5.01 6.42 17.80
C GLY A 146 -5.05 5.16 16.93
N LEU A 147 -5.18 5.30 15.60
CA LEU A 147 -5.16 4.16 14.67
C LEU A 147 -3.74 3.78 14.18
N TYR A 148 -2.67 4.48 14.59
CA TYR A 148 -1.31 4.25 14.05
C TYR A 148 -0.86 2.79 14.15
N ALA A 149 -0.94 2.20 15.34
CA ALA A 149 -0.47 0.83 15.52
C ALA A 149 -1.36 -0.18 14.81
N PHE A 150 -2.69 0.02 14.90
CA PHE A 150 -3.69 -0.77 14.18
C PHE A 150 -3.47 -0.74 12.67
N SER A 151 -3.19 0.44 12.10
CA SER A 151 -3.09 0.63 10.66
C SER A 151 -1.93 -0.16 10.08
N ASN A 152 -0.77 -0.21 10.74
CA ASN A 152 0.36 -1.04 10.33
C ASN A 152 0.02 -2.54 10.35
N MET A 153 -0.73 -3.00 11.37
CA MET A 153 -1.12 -4.40 11.50
C MET A 153 -2.16 -4.83 10.45
N VAL A 154 -3.10 -3.96 10.12
CA VAL A 154 -4.24 -4.27 9.23
C VAL A 154 -3.98 -3.92 7.76
N PHE A 155 -2.97 -3.12 7.44
CA PHE A 155 -2.76 -2.60 6.09
C PHE A 155 -2.73 -3.73 5.03
N SER A 156 -3.66 -3.69 4.09
CA SER A 156 -3.99 -4.86 3.27
C SER A 156 -2.84 -5.32 2.38
N GLU A 157 -1.99 -4.39 1.93
CA GLU A 157 -0.87 -4.65 1.01
C GLU A 157 0.45 -5.03 1.70
N THR A 158 0.49 -5.05 3.04
CA THR A 158 1.63 -5.59 3.79
C THR A 158 1.71 -7.10 3.57
N THR A 159 2.91 -7.61 3.33
CA THR A 159 3.16 -9.03 3.04
C THR A 159 4.28 -9.65 3.87
N LYS A 160 5.16 -8.84 4.48
CA LYS A 160 6.24 -9.31 5.33
C LYS A 160 6.17 -8.68 6.72
N LEU A 161 6.49 -9.50 7.72
CA LEU A 161 6.51 -9.15 9.14
C LEU A 161 7.85 -9.57 9.76
N GLY A 162 8.47 -8.69 10.53
CA GLY A 162 9.56 -9.03 11.44
C GLY A 162 9.30 -8.40 12.81
N CYS A 163 9.25 -9.20 13.87
CA CYS A 163 9.07 -8.71 15.23
C CYS A 163 10.19 -9.18 16.14
N ALA A 164 10.52 -8.38 17.15
CA ALA A 164 11.53 -8.73 18.14
C ALA A 164 11.18 -8.09 19.49
N TYR A 165 11.75 -8.64 20.56
CA TYR A 165 11.76 -8.00 21.87
C TYR A 165 13.17 -7.98 22.46
N LYS A 166 13.39 -7.09 23.43
CA LYS A 166 14.63 -7.00 24.20
C LYS A 166 14.36 -6.58 25.63
N VAL A 167 14.93 -7.31 26.58
CA VAL A 167 14.95 -6.97 28.01
C VAL A 167 16.21 -6.16 28.32
N CYS A 168 16.05 -5.02 29.00
CA CYS A 168 17.11 -4.15 29.47
C CYS A 168 16.90 -3.83 30.96
N GLY A 169 17.26 -4.79 31.82
CA GLY A 169 17.03 -4.71 33.27
C GLY A 169 15.53 -4.70 33.60
N THR A 170 15.02 -3.56 34.03
CA THR A 170 13.60 -3.34 34.40
C THR A 170 12.72 -2.88 33.23
N LYS A 171 13.27 -2.82 32.01
CA LYS A 171 12.56 -2.43 30.80
C LYS A 171 12.47 -3.59 29.81
N LEU A 172 11.36 -3.67 29.09
CA LEU A 172 11.17 -4.56 27.94
C LEU A 172 10.69 -3.72 26.77
N THR A 173 11.47 -3.71 25.68
CA THR A 173 11.03 -3.15 24.39
C THR A 173 10.52 -4.29 23.52
N LEU A 174 9.31 -4.14 22.98
CA LEU A 174 8.74 -5.05 22.00
C LEU A 174 8.36 -4.24 20.76
N SER A 175 8.74 -4.74 19.59
CA SER A 175 8.52 -4.02 18.33
C SER A 175 8.23 -4.98 17.19
N CYS A 176 7.48 -4.50 16.19
CA CYS A 176 7.27 -5.16 14.91
C CYS A 176 7.50 -4.15 13.79
N ILE A 177 8.13 -4.61 12.70
CA ILE A 177 8.27 -3.86 11.45
C ILE A 177 7.54 -4.54 10.31
N TYR A 178 7.06 -3.72 9.37
CA TYR A 178 6.15 -4.10 8.30
C TYR A 178 6.67 -3.54 6.98
N ASN A 179 6.67 -4.33 5.91
CA ASN A 179 7.06 -3.85 4.58
C ASN A 179 5.96 -3.02 3.88
N GLY A 180 4.90 -2.65 4.59
CA GLY A 180 3.79 -1.81 4.12
C GLY A 180 3.49 -0.71 5.14
N ILE A 181 2.89 0.39 4.66
CA ILE A 181 2.78 1.65 5.41
C ILE A 181 1.31 2.01 5.58
N GLY A 182 0.73 1.67 6.73
CA GLY A 182 -0.70 1.84 6.97
C GLY A 182 -1.12 3.23 7.45
N TYR A 183 -0.18 4.10 7.84
CA TYR A 183 -0.48 5.39 8.50
C TYR A 183 -0.52 6.59 7.55
N MET A 184 -0.82 6.37 6.28
CA MET A 184 -0.88 7.43 5.27
C MET A 184 -2.24 8.13 5.35
N THR A 185 -2.25 9.39 5.80
CA THR A 185 -3.48 10.18 5.94
C THR A 185 -4.28 10.21 4.64
N GLY A 186 -5.58 9.89 4.73
CA GLY A 186 -6.48 9.88 3.58
C GLY A 186 -6.41 8.62 2.71
N ALA A 187 -5.41 7.76 2.91
CA ALA A 187 -5.33 6.48 2.21
C ALA A 187 -6.17 5.40 2.91
N PRO A 188 -6.88 4.54 2.16
CA PRO A 188 -7.57 3.38 2.74
C PRO A 188 -6.55 2.41 3.35
N MET A 189 -6.81 1.97 4.59
CA MET A 189 -6.04 0.87 5.19
C MET A 189 -6.34 -0.47 4.50
N TRP A 190 -7.55 -0.62 3.97
CA TRP A 190 -7.95 -1.69 3.05
C TRP A 190 -9.15 -1.24 2.21
N GLU A 191 -9.36 -1.90 1.08
CA GLU A 191 -10.55 -1.67 0.25
C GLU A 191 -11.71 -2.57 0.70
N THR A 192 -12.89 -1.98 0.87
CA THR A 192 -14.10 -2.76 1.17
C THR A 192 -14.39 -3.71 0.00
N GLY A 193 -14.60 -4.98 0.31
CA GLY A 193 -14.92 -6.01 -0.67
C GLY A 193 -14.97 -7.40 -0.06
N GLN A 194 -15.41 -8.38 -0.84
CA GLN A 194 -15.44 -9.76 -0.38
C GLN A 194 -14.00 -10.29 -0.22
N ALA A 195 -13.75 -11.00 0.89
CA ALA A 195 -12.52 -11.77 1.07
C ALA A 195 -12.28 -12.74 -0.09
N CYS A 196 -11.03 -13.01 -0.43
CA CYS A 196 -10.71 -13.88 -1.56
C CYS A 196 -11.29 -15.29 -1.35
N LYS A 197 -11.71 -15.91 -2.45
CA LYS A 197 -12.07 -17.34 -2.52
C LYS A 197 -11.05 -18.12 -3.35
N ALA A 198 -10.43 -17.45 -4.31
CA ALA A 198 -9.36 -17.99 -5.14
C ALA A 198 -8.26 -16.94 -5.36
N GLY A 199 -7.09 -17.37 -5.82
CA GLY A 199 -5.97 -16.47 -6.12
C GLY A 199 -6.30 -15.40 -7.16
N ALA A 200 -7.25 -15.66 -8.07
CA ALA A 200 -7.72 -14.71 -9.07
C ALA A 200 -8.46 -13.49 -8.45
N ASP A 201 -8.98 -13.61 -7.22
CA ASP A 201 -9.60 -12.48 -6.51
C ASP A 201 -8.56 -11.52 -5.92
N CYS A 202 -7.29 -11.92 -5.90
CA CYS A 202 -6.18 -11.18 -5.32
C CYS A 202 -5.45 -10.37 -6.40
N THR A 203 -5.82 -9.09 -6.53
CA THR A 203 -5.40 -8.24 -7.65
C THR A 203 -4.20 -7.35 -7.35
N THR A 204 -3.79 -7.18 -6.08
CA THR A 204 -2.66 -6.31 -5.72
C THR A 204 -1.32 -6.80 -6.26
N PHE A 205 -1.03 -8.11 -6.14
CA PHE A 205 0.21 -8.70 -6.64
C PHE A 205 -0.13 -9.81 -7.63
N LYS A 206 0.60 -9.88 -8.74
CA LYS A 206 0.46 -10.96 -9.72
C LYS A 206 0.86 -12.30 -9.09
N ASN A 207 0.30 -13.40 -9.62
CA ASN A 207 0.56 -14.77 -9.18
C ASN A 207 0.24 -15.02 -7.70
N SER A 208 -0.74 -14.31 -7.15
CA SER A 208 -1.18 -14.50 -5.77
C SER A 208 -2.06 -15.73 -5.63
N GLY A 209 -1.97 -16.40 -4.47
CA GLY A 209 -2.91 -17.42 -4.03
C GLY A 209 -3.96 -16.84 -3.08
N CYS A 210 -4.83 -17.70 -2.56
CA CYS A 210 -5.80 -17.36 -1.52
C CYS A 210 -5.90 -18.49 -0.50
N GLU A 211 -5.87 -18.14 0.78
CA GLU A 211 -5.94 -19.05 1.91
C GLU A 211 -6.92 -18.50 2.96
N ASP A 212 -8.09 -19.12 3.07
CA ASP A 212 -9.12 -18.80 4.07
C ASP A 212 -9.44 -17.29 4.15
N GLY A 213 -9.70 -16.67 3.00
CA GLY A 213 -10.02 -15.25 2.89
C GLY A 213 -8.83 -14.29 2.88
N LEU A 214 -7.60 -14.78 3.04
CA LEU A 214 -6.38 -13.99 2.92
C LEU A 214 -5.64 -14.28 1.61
N CYS A 215 -5.25 -13.24 0.89
CA CYS A 215 -4.39 -13.37 -0.28
C CYS A 215 -2.98 -13.79 0.13
N THR A 216 -2.35 -14.69 -0.62
CA THR A 216 -0.95 -15.09 -0.38
C THR A 216 -0.10 -14.58 -1.52
N LYS A 217 0.92 -13.77 -1.22
CA LYS A 217 1.77 -13.18 -2.27
C LYS A 217 2.60 -14.29 -2.91
N GLY A 218 2.58 -14.35 -4.23
CA GLY A 218 3.45 -15.26 -5.01
C GLY A 218 4.92 -14.83 -4.98
N ALA A 219 5.77 -15.60 -5.66
CA ALA A 219 7.17 -15.23 -5.88
C ALA A 219 7.28 -13.89 -6.62
N ASP A 220 8.30 -13.10 -6.26
CA ASP A 220 8.58 -11.85 -6.94
C ASP A 220 8.90 -12.09 -8.42
N VAL A 221 8.27 -11.30 -9.28
CA VAL A 221 8.58 -11.29 -10.70
C VAL A 221 9.90 -10.53 -10.87
N PRO A 222 10.93 -11.11 -11.50
CA PRO A 222 12.21 -10.42 -11.70
C PRO A 222 12.01 -9.09 -12.42
N GLU A 223 12.61 -8.04 -11.85
CA GLU A 223 12.56 -6.70 -12.44
C GLU A 223 13.30 -6.67 -13.79
N THR A 224 12.75 -5.91 -14.73
CA THR A 224 13.27 -5.76 -16.10
C THR A 224 13.43 -4.28 -16.46
N ASN A 225 14.30 -4.00 -17.44
CA ASN A 225 14.51 -2.65 -17.98
C ASN A 225 14.60 -2.69 -19.52
N GLN A 226 13.55 -3.19 -20.14
CA GLN A 226 13.44 -3.36 -21.59
C GLN A 226 12.75 -2.18 -22.26
N GLN A 227 11.87 -1.45 -21.56
CA GLN A 227 11.15 -0.31 -22.15
C GLN A 227 12.09 0.87 -22.45
N CYS A 228 12.96 1.22 -21.49
CA CYS A 228 13.91 2.33 -21.63
C CYS A 228 15.34 1.89 -21.25
N PRO A 229 16.02 1.10 -22.09
CA PRO A 229 17.31 0.48 -21.75
C PRO A 229 18.44 1.49 -21.52
N SER A 230 18.35 2.69 -22.11
CA SER A 230 19.32 3.78 -21.92
C SER A 230 19.20 4.47 -20.56
N ASN A 231 18.07 4.32 -19.87
CA ASN A 231 17.81 4.95 -18.59
C ASN A 231 18.14 3.98 -17.45
N THR A 232 18.69 4.52 -16.36
CA THR A 232 19.06 3.75 -15.17
C THR A 232 18.24 4.18 -13.96
N GLY A 233 17.90 3.22 -13.10
CA GLY A 233 17.20 3.50 -11.84
C GLY A 233 15.68 3.39 -11.91
N MET A 234 15.11 3.11 -13.07
CA MET A 234 13.70 2.72 -13.24
C MET A 234 13.60 1.30 -13.80
N THR A 235 12.47 0.64 -13.54
CA THR A 235 12.18 -0.71 -14.02
C THR A 235 10.81 -0.73 -14.69
N ASP A 236 10.60 -1.70 -15.58
CA ASP A 236 9.37 -1.81 -16.38
C ASP A 236 8.13 -1.94 -15.49
N SER A 237 8.22 -2.62 -14.34
CA SER A 237 7.11 -2.73 -13.39
C SER A 237 6.66 -1.37 -12.84
N VAL A 238 7.62 -0.49 -12.53
CA VAL A 238 7.34 0.86 -12.00
C VAL A 238 6.77 1.76 -13.09
N ARG A 239 7.27 1.64 -14.33
CA ARG A 239 6.73 2.33 -15.51
C ARG A 239 5.27 1.95 -15.74
N ASP A 240 5.00 0.65 -15.75
CA ASP A 240 3.66 0.09 -15.93
C ASP A 240 2.74 0.55 -14.81
N THR A 241 3.20 0.56 -13.55
CA THR A 241 2.42 1.03 -12.40
C THR A 241 1.98 2.49 -12.56
N PHE A 242 2.90 3.38 -12.94
CA PHE A 242 2.54 4.77 -13.21
C PHE A 242 1.57 4.89 -14.39
N LEU A 243 1.89 4.25 -15.51
CA LEU A 243 1.11 4.37 -16.74
C LEU A 243 -0.30 3.80 -16.57
N SER A 244 -0.44 2.64 -15.95
CA SER A 244 -1.73 1.98 -15.75
C SER A 244 -2.61 2.82 -14.84
N LEU A 245 -2.10 3.31 -13.70
CA LEU A 245 -2.86 4.14 -12.78
C LEU A 245 -3.30 5.46 -13.42
N HIS A 246 -2.42 6.14 -14.15
CA HIS A 246 -2.79 7.36 -14.86
C HIS A 246 -3.91 7.10 -15.88
N ASN A 247 -3.81 6.03 -16.68
CA ASN A 247 -4.83 5.71 -17.68
C ASN A 247 -6.14 5.19 -17.04
N GLU A 248 -6.09 4.41 -15.96
CA GLU A 248 -7.28 3.97 -15.22
C GLU A 248 -8.04 5.17 -14.64
N PHE A 249 -7.32 6.11 -14.03
CA PHE A 249 -7.89 7.35 -13.51
C PHE A 249 -8.48 8.23 -14.62
N ARG A 250 -7.74 8.44 -15.73
CA ARG A 250 -8.22 9.17 -16.91
C ARG A 250 -9.46 8.52 -17.51
N SER A 251 -9.49 7.19 -17.60
CA SER A 251 -10.65 6.43 -18.06
C SER A 251 -11.87 6.64 -17.15
N SER A 252 -11.65 6.61 -15.83
CA SER A 252 -12.71 6.78 -14.84
C SER A 252 -13.32 8.18 -14.88
N VAL A 253 -12.49 9.23 -14.90
CA VAL A 253 -12.97 10.63 -14.99
C VAL A 253 -13.65 10.90 -16.33
N ALA A 254 -13.10 10.39 -17.44
CA ALA A 254 -13.69 10.57 -18.77
C ALA A 254 -15.11 10.01 -18.84
N ARG A 255 -15.40 8.93 -18.09
CA ARG A 255 -16.73 8.31 -18.00
C ARG A 255 -17.64 8.94 -16.95
N GLY A 256 -17.15 9.92 -16.18
CA GLY A 256 -17.91 10.64 -15.15
C GLY A 256 -18.12 9.80 -13.88
N LEU A 257 -17.14 8.99 -13.50
CA LEU A 257 -17.22 8.09 -12.34
C LEU A 257 -16.46 8.62 -11.11
N GLU A 258 -15.63 9.64 -11.28
CA GLU A 258 -14.78 10.18 -10.22
C GLU A 258 -15.52 11.24 -9.39
N PRO A 259 -15.66 11.08 -8.06
CA PRO A 259 -16.31 12.06 -7.20
C PRO A 259 -15.55 13.38 -7.13
N ASP A 260 -16.29 14.50 -7.12
CA ASP A 260 -15.74 15.85 -6.95
C ASP A 260 -16.21 16.43 -5.61
N ALA A 261 -15.28 16.95 -4.80
CA ALA A 261 -15.60 17.55 -3.49
C ALA A 261 -16.56 18.74 -3.58
N LEU A 262 -16.62 19.43 -4.73
CA LEU A 262 -17.53 20.55 -4.97
C LEU A 262 -18.92 20.11 -5.47
N GLY A 263 -19.16 18.80 -5.61
CA GLY A 263 -20.49 18.22 -5.77
C GLY A 263 -20.60 17.24 -6.94
N GLY A 264 -21.21 16.09 -6.67
CA GLY A 264 -21.45 15.05 -7.67
C GLY A 264 -20.15 14.37 -8.13
N ASN A 265 -20.12 13.99 -9.41
CA ASN A 265 -18.93 13.50 -10.08
C ASN A 265 -18.39 14.56 -11.03
N ALA A 266 -17.09 14.51 -11.31
CA ALA A 266 -16.47 15.30 -12.36
C ALA A 266 -17.15 15.01 -13.73
N PRO A 267 -17.27 16.03 -14.61
CA PRO A 267 -17.98 15.87 -15.87
C PRO A 267 -17.26 14.87 -16.79
N LYS A 268 -18.01 14.26 -17.71
CA LYS A 268 -17.46 13.36 -18.73
C LYS A 268 -16.55 14.10 -19.71
N ALA A 269 -15.55 13.41 -20.27
CA ALA A 269 -14.61 13.98 -21.23
C ALA A 269 -14.90 13.49 -22.66
N SER A 270 -14.91 14.39 -23.64
CA SER A 270 -15.21 14.04 -25.03
C SER A 270 -14.04 13.43 -25.80
N LYS A 271 -12.80 13.79 -25.43
CA LYS A 271 -11.60 13.40 -26.18
C LYS A 271 -10.33 13.21 -25.32
N MET A 272 -10.50 12.64 -24.13
CA MET A 272 -9.39 12.31 -23.23
C MET A 272 -8.35 11.40 -23.91
N LEU A 273 -7.11 11.85 -24.11
CA LEU A 273 -6.08 11.01 -24.74
C LEU A 273 -5.61 9.90 -23.79
N LYS A 274 -5.34 8.72 -24.35
CA LYS A 274 -4.62 7.65 -23.65
C LYS A 274 -3.14 8.02 -23.53
N MET A 275 -2.60 7.95 -22.33
CA MET A 275 -1.17 8.18 -22.13
C MET A 275 -0.35 6.99 -22.63
N VAL A 276 0.84 7.28 -23.15
CA VAL A 276 1.92 6.35 -23.47
C VAL A 276 3.15 6.69 -22.65
N TYR A 277 3.97 5.69 -22.32
CA TYR A 277 5.24 5.93 -21.65
C TYR A 277 6.28 6.47 -22.63
N ASP A 278 7.05 7.48 -22.23
CA ASP A 278 8.07 8.12 -23.07
C ASP A 278 9.41 8.17 -22.33
N CYS A 279 10.42 7.51 -22.90
CA CYS A 279 11.75 7.36 -22.27
C CYS A 279 12.53 8.68 -22.15
N GLU A 280 12.29 9.67 -23.02
CA GLU A 280 12.95 10.97 -22.94
C GLU A 280 12.33 11.83 -21.83
N VAL A 281 11.01 11.71 -21.64
CA VAL A 281 10.31 12.31 -20.50
C VAL A 281 10.78 11.67 -19.19
N GLU A 282 10.97 10.34 -19.16
CA GLU A 282 11.57 9.64 -18.01
C GLU A 282 13.00 10.13 -17.74
N ALA A 283 13.84 10.24 -18.77
CA ALA A 283 15.21 10.71 -18.62
C ALA A 283 15.25 12.13 -18.01
N SER A 284 14.31 13.00 -18.40
CA SER A 284 14.13 14.32 -17.81
C SER A 284 13.72 14.28 -16.34
N ALA A 285 12.74 13.44 -15.98
CA ALA A 285 12.34 13.23 -14.59
C ALA A 285 13.48 12.65 -13.73
N ILE A 286 14.29 11.72 -14.27
CA ILE A 286 15.47 11.15 -13.60
C ILE A 286 16.52 12.24 -13.33
N ARG A 287 16.82 13.10 -14.32
CA ARG A 287 17.79 14.20 -14.14
C ARG A 287 17.40 15.11 -12.97
N HIS A 288 16.12 15.47 -12.87
CA HIS A 288 15.64 16.28 -11.75
C HIS A 288 15.63 15.49 -10.43
N GLY A 289 15.07 14.28 -10.43
CA GLY A 289 14.97 13.44 -9.24
C GLY A 289 16.33 13.17 -8.58
N ASN A 290 17.38 12.95 -9.37
CA ASN A 290 18.74 12.72 -8.88
C ASN A 290 19.36 13.89 -8.12
N LYS A 291 18.79 15.10 -8.24
CA LYS A 291 19.22 16.25 -7.42
C LYS A 291 18.82 16.10 -5.96
N CYS A 292 17.83 15.26 -5.65
CA CYS A 292 17.34 15.04 -4.29
C CYS A 292 16.95 16.33 -3.54
N VAL A 293 16.38 17.30 -4.27
CA VAL A 293 15.81 18.52 -3.70
C VAL A 293 14.30 18.49 -3.92
N TYR A 294 13.52 18.46 -2.84
CA TYR A 294 12.07 18.44 -2.90
C TYR A 294 11.50 19.80 -3.31
N GLN A 295 11.55 20.07 -4.60
CA GLN A 295 10.98 21.23 -5.28
C GLN A 295 10.73 20.88 -6.74
N HIS A 296 9.94 21.70 -7.44
CA HIS A 296 9.81 21.56 -8.89
C HIS A 296 11.13 21.88 -9.61
N SER A 297 11.37 21.21 -10.74
CA SER A 297 12.38 21.65 -11.70
C SER A 297 11.94 22.96 -12.35
N HIS A 298 12.93 23.77 -12.76
CA HIS A 298 12.63 24.99 -13.50
C HIS A 298 12.16 24.62 -14.93
N GLY A 299 11.30 25.46 -15.53
CA GLY A 299 10.63 25.12 -16.78
C GLY A 299 11.57 24.94 -17.99
N ASP A 300 12.75 25.56 -17.96
CA ASP A 300 13.81 25.39 -18.96
C ASP A 300 14.54 24.04 -18.85
N GLU A 301 14.52 23.41 -17.68
CA GLU A 301 15.10 22.07 -17.45
C GLU A 301 14.18 20.95 -17.96
N ARG A 302 12.91 21.28 -18.23
CA ARG A 302 11.87 20.38 -18.72
C ARG A 302 10.98 21.08 -19.77
N PRO A 303 11.57 21.56 -20.88
CA PRO A 303 10.89 22.45 -21.82
C PRO A 303 9.63 21.80 -22.40
N GLY A 304 8.49 22.48 -22.23
CA GLY A 304 7.19 22.00 -22.71
C GLY A 304 6.57 20.86 -21.90
N LEU A 305 7.15 20.49 -20.77
CA LEU A 305 6.64 19.41 -19.90
C LEU A 305 6.03 19.97 -18.61
N GLY A 306 4.90 19.40 -18.21
CA GLY A 306 4.36 19.54 -16.85
C GLY A 306 5.13 18.68 -15.85
N GLU A 307 4.87 18.84 -14.55
CA GLU A 307 5.56 18.07 -13.51
C GLU A 307 4.71 17.90 -12.23
N ASN A 308 4.68 16.69 -11.70
CA ASN A 308 4.20 16.38 -10.36
C ASN A 308 5.36 15.81 -9.52
N ILE A 309 5.40 16.17 -8.24
CA ILE A 309 6.42 15.70 -7.30
C ILE A 309 5.78 15.10 -6.04
N TYR A 310 6.44 14.12 -5.45
CA TYR A 310 6.00 13.39 -4.27
C TYR A 310 7.21 13.06 -3.39
N LYS A 311 7.06 13.10 -2.07
CA LYS A 311 8.07 12.55 -1.14
C LYS A 311 7.42 11.75 -0.02
N THR A 312 8.17 10.78 0.49
CA THR A 312 7.91 10.14 1.79
C THR A 312 9.17 10.09 2.62
N SER A 313 9.05 10.28 3.94
CA SER A 313 10.15 10.15 4.89
C SER A 313 10.71 8.73 4.99
N ILE A 314 10.04 7.75 4.38
CA ILE A 314 10.51 6.37 4.34
C ILE A 314 11.60 6.26 3.29
N VAL A 315 12.83 6.12 3.77
CA VAL A 315 14.02 5.92 2.93
C VAL A 315 13.96 4.53 2.29
N LYS A 316 14.31 4.44 0.99
CA LYS A 316 14.24 3.22 0.18
C LYS A 316 12.87 2.55 0.22
N PHE A 317 11.81 3.35 0.15
CA PHE A 317 10.46 2.84 0.00
C PHE A 317 10.33 2.13 -1.35
N GLU A 318 9.75 0.93 -1.39
CA GLU A 318 9.65 0.14 -2.61
C GLU A 318 9.01 0.95 -3.75
N LYS A 319 9.60 0.87 -4.95
CA LYS A 319 9.33 1.85 -6.03
C LYS A 319 7.92 1.73 -6.59
N ASN A 320 7.37 0.53 -6.74
CA ASN A 320 5.99 0.34 -7.18
C ASN A 320 4.99 0.90 -6.15
N LYS A 321 5.23 0.65 -4.86
CA LYS A 321 4.43 1.25 -3.77
C LYS A 321 4.53 2.77 -3.76
N ALA A 322 5.73 3.34 -3.97
CA ALA A 322 5.92 4.78 -4.07
C ALA A 322 5.18 5.36 -5.30
N ALA A 323 5.26 4.69 -6.45
CA ALA A 323 4.60 5.09 -7.69
C ALA A 323 3.07 5.10 -7.55
N LYS A 324 2.53 4.03 -6.96
CA LYS A 324 1.09 3.91 -6.66
C LYS A 324 0.63 5.01 -5.71
N GLN A 325 1.36 5.20 -4.61
CA GLN A 325 1.01 6.19 -3.60
C GLN A 325 1.09 7.62 -4.14
N ALA A 326 2.14 7.96 -4.89
CA ALA A 326 2.27 9.27 -5.52
C ALA A 326 1.08 9.56 -6.45
N SER A 327 0.78 8.62 -7.36
CA SER A 327 -0.33 8.73 -8.32
C SER A 327 -1.68 8.91 -7.61
N GLN A 328 -1.93 8.14 -6.55
CA GLN A 328 -3.17 8.24 -5.77
C GLN A 328 -3.29 9.57 -5.02
N LEU A 329 -2.22 10.05 -4.38
CA LEU A 329 -2.24 11.31 -3.64
C LEU A 329 -2.49 12.50 -4.57
N TRP A 330 -1.82 12.53 -5.71
CA TRP A 330 -2.06 13.55 -6.73
C TRP A 330 -3.48 13.52 -7.26
N TRP A 331 -4.03 12.33 -7.53
CA TRP A 331 -5.38 12.19 -8.05
C TRP A 331 -6.47 12.57 -7.01
N ASN A 332 -6.23 12.26 -5.74
CA ASN A 332 -7.18 12.49 -4.66
C ASN A 332 -7.53 13.97 -4.43
N GLU A 333 -6.74 14.91 -4.95
CA GLU A 333 -7.05 16.34 -4.87
C GLU A 333 -8.47 16.66 -5.41
N LEU A 334 -8.97 15.94 -6.42
CA LEU A 334 -10.33 16.11 -6.93
C LEU A 334 -11.39 15.80 -5.86
N LYS A 335 -11.27 14.66 -5.18
CA LYS A 335 -12.28 14.26 -4.18
C LYS A 335 -12.07 14.95 -2.82
N GLU A 336 -10.90 15.53 -2.58
CA GLU A 336 -10.58 16.25 -1.34
C GLU A 336 -10.90 17.75 -1.43
N PHE A 337 -10.57 18.39 -2.56
CA PHE A 337 -10.69 19.83 -2.75
C PHE A 337 -11.63 20.21 -3.89
N GLY A 338 -11.70 19.41 -4.95
CA GLY A 338 -12.66 19.57 -6.04
C GLY A 338 -12.36 20.68 -7.04
N VAL A 339 -13.00 20.59 -8.21
CA VAL A 339 -12.87 21.53 -9.33
C VAL A 339 -14.23 22.16 -9.66
N GLY A 340 -15.29 21.37 -9.63
CA GLY A 340 -16.64 21.79 -9.96
C GLY A 340 -17.01 21.58 -11.44
N PRO A 341 -18.29 21.79 -11.78
CA PRO A 341 -18.86 21.33 -13.06
C PRO A 341 -18.37 22.10 -14.29
N SER A 342 -17.75 23.27 -14.12
CA SER A 342 -17.14 24.01 -15.23
C SER A 342 -15.86 23.36 -15.74
N ASN A 343 -15.23 22.48 -14.95
CA ASN A 343 -13.97 21.80 -15.26
C ASN A 343 -12.81 22.75 -15.66
N MET A 344 -12.87 24.00 -15.21
CA MET A 344 -11.92 25.05 -15.58
C MET A 344 -10.92 25.28 -14.45
N LEU A 345 -9.63 25.25 -14.75
CA LEU A 345 -8.58 25.56 -13.79
C LEU A 345 -8.47 27.07 -13.62
N THR A 346 -9.16 27.63 -12.63
CA THR A 346 -9.20 29.09 -12.39
C THR A 346 -8.19 29.52 -11.32
N ASP A 347 -7.81 30.80 -11.34
CA ASP A 347 -7.00 31.40 -10.28
C ASP A 347 -7.68 31.28 -8.90
N ALA A 348 -9.02 31.34 -8.86
CA ALA A 348 -9.77 31.17 -7.63
C ALA A 348 -9.63 29.76 -7.04
N LEU A 349 -9.63 28.72 -7.88
CA LEU A 349 -9.41 27.33 -7.43
C LEU A 349 -7.96 27.11 -7.01
N TRP A 350 -7.00 27.68 -7.74
CA TRP A 350 -5.56 27.55 -7.50
C TRP A 350 -5.12 28.19 -6.18
N ASN A 351 -5.68 29.36 -5.85
CA ASN A 351 -5.28 30.15 -4.70
C ASN A 351 -6.06 29.82 -3.41
N ARG A 352 -6.79 28.71 -3.36
CA ARG A 352 -7.52 28.29 -2.15
C ARG A 352 -6.52 27.95 -1.03
N PRO A 353 -6.74 28.45 0.20
CA PRO A 353 -5.80 28.25 1.29
C PRO A 353 -5.71 26.77 1.67
N ASN A 354 -4.49 26.23 1.67
CA ASN A 354 -4.19 24.83 1.99
C ASN A 354 -4.88 23.79 1.10
N MET A 355 -5.24 24.15 -0.14
CA MET A 355 -5.87 23.24 -1.11
C MET A 355 -5.07 23.25 -2.41
N GLN A 356 -4.42 22.14 -2.72
CA GLN A 356 -3.69 21.96 -3.98
C GLN A 356 -4.56 21.16 -4.95
N ILE A 357 -4.59 21.58 -6.22
CA ILE A 357 -5.35 20.88 -7.29
C ILE A 357 -4.51 20.67 -8.56
N GLY A 358 -3.28 21.19 -8.54
CA GLY A 358 -2.37 21.22 -9.69
C GLY A 358 -1.88 19.83 -10.12
N HIS A 359 -1.83 18.88 -9.18
CA HIS A 359 -1.36 17.54 -9.50
C HIS A 359 -2.44 16.72 -10.20
N TYR A 360 -3.68 16.77 -9.67
CA TYR A 360 -4.84 16.14 -10.31
C TYR A 360 -5.08 16.72 -11.71
N THR A 361 -5.10 18.05 -11.83
CA THR A 361 -5.35 18.72 -13.11
C THR A 361 -4.34 18.30 -14.18
N GLN A 362 -3.05 18.16 -13.84
CA GLN A 362 -2.06 17.66 -14.78
C GLN A 362 -2.28 16.18 -15.17
N MET A 363 -2.67 15.32 -14.22
CA MET A 363 -2.98 13.91 -14.54
C MET A 363 -4.22 13.78 -15.44
N ALA A 364 -5.23 14.63 -15.23
CA ALA A 364 -6.48 14.66 -15.98
C ALA A 364 -6.42 15.53 -17.25
N TRP A 365 -5.27 16.13 -17.57
CA TRP A 365 -5.17 17.07 -18.67
C TRP A 365 -5.35 16.39 -20.03
N GLU A 366 -6.34 16.80 -20.81
CA GLU A 366 -6.80 16.08 -22.00
C GLU A 366 -5.70 15.85 -23.04
N SER A 367 -4.96 16.92 -23.37
CA SER A 367 -3.92 16.90 -24.41
C SER A 367 -2.57 16.34 -23.95
N THR A 368 -2.39 16.08 -22.66
CA THR A 368 -1.19 15.43 -22.13
C THR A 368 -1.29 13.92 -22.38
N TYR A 369 -0.33 13.37 -23.14
CA TYR A 369 -0.37 11.96 -23.53
C TYR A 369 0.97 11.23 -23.39
N LYS A 370 2.07 11.93 -23.08
CA LYS A 370 3.38 11.32 -22.78
C LYS A 370 3.64 11.39 -21.29
N LEU A 371 3.94 10.24 -20.69
CA LEU A 371 4.28 10.12 -19.28
C LEU A 371 5.71 9.59 -19.13
N GLY A 372 6.48 10.20 -18.25
CA GLY A 372 7.78 9.67 -17.84
C GLY A 372 8.04 10.03 -16.38
N CYS A 373 8.46 9.04 -15.58
CA CYS A 373 8.54 9.19 -14.13
C CYS A 373 9.85 8.63 -13.57
N ALA A 374 10.23 9.07 -12.39
CA ALA A 374 11.38 8.59 -11.65
C ALA A 374 11.04 8.39 -10.17
N VAL A 375 11.51 7.30 -9.57
CA VAL A 375 11.52 7.09 -8.12
C VAL A 375 12.97 6.98 -7.64
N ILE A 376 13.44 7.98 -6.91
CA ILE A 376 14.82 8.11 -6.45
C ILE A 376 14.91 7.90 -4.94
N PHE A 377 15.89 7.11 -4.51
CA PHE A 377 16.21 6.93 -3.10
C PHE A 377 17.23 7.98 -2.68
N CYS A 378 16.75 9.07 -2.11
CA CYS A 378 17.60 10.08 -1.48
C CYS A 378 18.02 9.60 -0.09
N ASN A 379 18.97 10.31 0.52
CA ASN A 379 19.50 9.93 1.83
C ASN A 379 18.42 9.91 2.92
N ASP A 380 17.53 10.90 2.91
CA ASP A 380 16.56 11.14 4.00
C ASP A 380 15.09 10.89 3.59
N PHE A 381 14.83 10.60 2.31
CA PHE A 381 13.48 10.39 1.80
C PHE A 381 13.48 9.60 0.49
N THR A 382 12.33 9.03 0.12
CA THR A 382 12.09 8.53 -1.24
C THR A 382 11.37 9.60 -2.04
N PHE A 383 11.88 9.91 -3.23
CA PHE A 383 11.41 11.00 -4.08
C PHE A 383 10.77 10.47 -5.36
N GLY A 384 9.52 10.84 -5.64
CA GLY A 384 8.82 10.54 -6.87
C GLY A 384 8.67 11.80 -7.73
N VAL A 385 9.00 11.71 -9.00
CA VAL A 385 8.82 12.78 -9.99
C VAL A 385 8.14 12.19 -11.21
N CYS A 386 7.05 12.78 -11.69
CA CYS A 386 6.48 12.49 -13.00
C CYS A 386 6.46 13.76 -13.83
N GLN A 387 6.88 13.66 -15.09
CA GLN A 387 6.79 14.72 -16.07
C GLN A 387 5.83 14.33 -17.19
N TYR A 388 5.24 15.35 -17.81
CA TYR A 388 4.02 15.23 -18.60
C TYR A 388 4.15 15.98 -19.92
N GLY A 389 4.03 15.28 -21.05
CA GLY A 389 4.23 15.84 -22.38
C GLY A 389 3.00 15.75 -23.29
N PRO A 390 2.62 16.84 -23.99
CA PRO A 390 2.87 18.23 -23.59
C PRO A 390 2.29 18.53 -22.20
N GLY A 391 2.87 19.52 -21.51
CA GLY A 391 2.40 19.96 -20.20
C GLY A 391 1.02 20.61 -20.24
N GLY A 392 0.27 20.44 -19.16
CA GLY A 392 -1.04 21.02 -18.94
C GLY A 392 -1.00 22.22 -17.98
N ASN A 393 -2.04 22.34 -17.15
CA ASN A 393 -2.20 23.38 -16.13
C ASN A 393 -2.20 24.81 -16.69
N TYR A 394 -2.75 25.01 -17.88
CA TYR A 394 -2.99 26.34 -18.43
C TYR A 394 -4.11 27.03 -17.63
N MET A 395 -3.77 28.15 -16.98
CA MET A 395 -4.72 28.91 -16.17
C MET A 395 -5.86 29.45 -17.05
N ASN A 396 -7.08 29.34 -16.53
CA ASN A 396 -8.33 29.71 -17.20
C ASN A 396 -8.67 28.88 -18.46
N HIS A 397 -8.10 27.68 -18.57
CA HIS A 397 -8.51 26.67 -19.55
C HIS A 397 -9.28 25.52 -18.90
N LEU A 398 -10.04 24.80 -19.72
CA LEU A 398 -10.60 23.50 -19.33
C LEU A 398 -9.47 22.50 -19.11
N ILE A 399 -9.59 21.70 -18.05
CA ILE A 399 -8.69 20.56 -17.80
C ILE A 399 -8.86 19.53 -18.93
N TYR A 400 -10.12 19.30 -19.30
CA TYR A 400 -10.51 18.49 -20.45
C TYR A 400 -11.84 18.98 -21.04
N THR A 401 -12.07 18.69 -22.31
CA THR A 401 -13.28 19.09 -23.02
C THR A 401 -14.46 18.25 -22.54
N ILE A 402 -15.53 18.92 -22.10
CA ILE A 402 -16.71 18.26 -21.55
C ILE A 402 -17.57 17.68 -22.69
N GLY A 403 -17.91 16.40 -22.63
CA GLY A 403 -18.83 15.76 -23.57
C GLY A 403 -18.93 14.25 -23.40
N GLN A 404 -19.61 13.56 -24.32
CA GLN A 404 -19.72 12.09 -24.23
C GLN A 404 -18.37 11.43 -24.57
N PRO A 405 -17.96 10.36 -23.87
CA PRO A 405 -16.73 9.65 -24.16
C PRO A 405 -16.59 9.32 -25.64
N CYS A 406 -15.41 9.56 -26.20
CA CYS A 406 -15.07 9.34 -27.60
C CYS A 406 -15.75 10.27 -28.63
N SER A 407 -16.60 11.22 -28.23
CA SER A 407 -17.41 12.00 -29.19
C SER A 407 -16.60 12.99 -30.03
N GLU A 408 -15.41 13.37 -29.57
CA GLU A 408 -14.53 14.34 -30.27
C GLU A 408 -13.10 13.82 -30.43
N CYS A 409 -12.86 12.51 -30.35
CA CYS A 409 -11.56 11.95 -30.72
C CYS A 409 -11.23 12.32 -32.18
N GLU A 410 -9.94 12.44 -32.49
CA GLU A 410 -9.50 12.60 -33.88
C GLU A 410 -9.98 11.43 -34.74
N ALA A 411 -10.27 11.69 -36.03
CA ALA A 411 -10.86 10.69 -36.93
C ALA A 411 -9.98 9.43 -37.11
N THR A 412 -8.67 9.55 -36.92
CA THR A 412 -7.71 8.44 -37.02
C THR A 412 -7.49 7.70 -35.70
N ALA A 413 -8.02 8.21 -34.59
CA ALA A 413 -7.86 7.59 -33.27
C ALA A 413 -8.85 6.45 -33.05
N THR A 414 -8.45 5.47 -32.25
CA THR A 414 -9.32 4.42 -31.73
C THR A 414 -9.85 4.81 -30.35
N CYS A 415 -11.11 4.51 -30.06
CA CYS A 415 -11.70 4.76 -28.75
C CYS A 415 -12.84 3.79 -28.46
N SER A 416 -12.82 3.14 -27.30
CA SER A 416 -13.93 2.35 -26.79
C SER A 416 -14.69 3.15 -25.73
N VAL A 417 -16.01 3.23 -25.81
CA VAL A 417 -16.84 3.93 -24.80
C VAL A 417 -16.76 3.32 -23.39
N THR A 418 -16.36 2.05 -23.28
CA THR A 418 -16.15 1.38 -21.99
C THR A 418 -14.87 1.83 -21.29
N GLU A 419 -13.89 2.34 -22.05
CA GLU A 419 -12.64 2.89 -21.56
C GLU A 419 -12.67 4.43 -21.57
N GLY A 420 -13.20 5.05 -22.62
CA GLY A 420 -13.36 6.49 -22.78
C GLY A 420 -12.07 7.24 -23.10
N LEU A 421 -11.05 6.56 -23.65
CA LEU A 421 -9.76 7.14 -23.99
C LEU A 421 -9.50 7.06 -25.50
N CYS A 422 -9.11 8.18 -26.10
CA CYS A 422 -8.66 8.26 -27.48
C CYS A 422 -7.21 7.78 -27.56
N SER A 423 -6.96 6.67 -28.26
CA SER A 423 -5.61 6.19 -28.58
C SER A 423 -5.29 6.55 -30.02
N ALA A 424 -4.18 7.27 -30.22
CA ALA A 424 -3.59 7.37 -31.55
C ALA A 424 -3.23 5.95 -32.06
N PRO A 425 -3.30 5.71 -33.38
CA PRO A 425 -2.97 4.42 -34.00
C PRO A 425 -1.50 4.04 -33.86
#